data_AF-A0A524K468-F1
#
_entry.id   AF-A0A524K468-F1
#
_cell.length_a   1.000
_cell.length_b   1.000
_cell.length_c   1.000
_cell.angle_alpha   90.00
_cell.angle_beta   90.00
_cell.angle_gamma   90.00
#
_symmetry.space_group_name_H-M   'P 1'
#
loop_
_entity.id
_entity.type
_entity.pdbx_description
1 polymer ?
#
loop_
_entity_poly.entity_id
_entity_poly.type
_entity_poly.pdbx_seq_one_letter_code
_entity_poly.pdbx_strand_id
1 'polypeptide(L)' 'AGGGRAMAERYGVPLLGELPLDLRIREQADAGSPTVIGDPDSPAARAYMDVARKAAAQLALASIRGAGSFPKISVEDD' A
#
# COMPACT_ATOMS: atom_id res chain seq x y z
N ALA A 1 -16.85 -10.38 4.85
CA ALA A 1 -15.63 -9.54 4.83
C ALA A 1 -15.98 -8.17 5.40
N GLY A 2 -15.02 -7.44 5.99
CA GLY A 2 -15.27 -6.05 6.46
C GLY A 2 -14.42 -5.55 7.65
N GLY A 3 -13.74 -6.43 8.38
CA GLY A 3 -12.94 -6.04 9.55
C GLY A 3 -11.84 -5.02 9.24
N GLY A 4 -11.14 -5.18 8.12
CA GLY A 4 -10.12 -4.21 7.68
C GLY A 4 -10.68 -2.82 7.40
N ARG A 5 -11.86 -2.74 6.78
CA ARG A 5 -12.58 -1.48 6.54
C ARG A 5 -13.00 -0.81 7.85
N ALA A 6 -13.62 -1.56 8.76
CA ALA A 6 -14.01 -1.04 10.06
C ALA A 6 -12.81 -0.53 10.89
N MET A 7 -11.66 -1.21 10.79
CA MET A 7 -10.42 -0.76 11.42
C MET A 7 -9.88 0.51 10.75
N ALA A 8 -9.84 0.55 9.43
CA ALA A 8 -9.37 1.73 8.68
C ALA A 8 -10.20 2.98 9.05
N GLU A 9 -11.53 2.84 9.10
CA GLU A 9 -12.44 3.88 9.56
C GLU A 9 -12.17 4.29 11.01
N ARG A 10 -12.03 3.32 11.93
CA ARG A 10 -11.75 3.58 13.35
C ARG A 10 -10.47 4.40 13.57
N TYR A 11 -9.42 4.10 12.82
CA TYR A 11 -8.11 4.77 12.97
C TYR A 11 -7.94 5.97 12.04
N GLY A 12 -8.93 6.31 11.22
CA GLY A 12 -8.83 7.41 10.26
C GLY A 12 -7.73 7.21 9.22
N VAL A 13 -7.41 5.97 8.87
CA VAL A 13 -6.38 5.63 7.88
C VAL A 13 -7.02 5.11 6.59
N PRO A 14 -6.40 5.32 5.42
CA PRO A 14 -6.94 4.82 4.16
C PRO A 14 -6.90 3.29 4.10
N LEU A 15 -7.99 2.69 3.62
CA LEU A 15 -7.99 1.27 3.25
C LEU A 15 -7.28 1.09 1.90
N LEU A 16 -6.15 0.38 1.90
CA LEU A 16 -5.38 0.12 0.69
C LEU A 16 -6.01 -0.94 -0.21
N GLY A 17 -6.71 -1.91 0.37
CA GLY A 17 -7.52 -2.87 -0.39
C GLY A 17 -7.90 -4.09 0.43
N GLU A 18 -8.56 -5.03 -0.24
CA GLU A 18 -9.02 -6.29 0.33
C GLU A 18 -8.64 -7.41 -0.65
N LEU A 19 -8.06 -8.49 -0.15
CA LEU A 19 -7.64 -9.63 -0.95
C LEU A 19 -8.58 -10.82 -0.71
N PRO A 20 -8.86 -11.64 -1.73
CA PRO A 20 -9.65 -12.84 -1.57
C PRO A 20 -8.89 -13.89 -0.72
N LEU A 21 -9.63 -14.70 0.03
CA LEU A 21 -9.09 -15.92 0.63
C LEU A 21 -9.06 -17.02 -0.42
N ASP A 22 -7.94 -17.10 -1.14
CA ASP A 22 -7.73 -18.07 -2.21
C ASP A 22 -6.48 -18.90 -1.91
N LEU A 23 -6.65 -20.23 -1.89
CA LEU A 23 -5.56 -21.17 -1.61
C LEU A 23 -4.39 -21.01 -2.58
N ARG A 24 -4.70 -20.69 -3.85
CA ARG A 24 -3.71 -20.56 -4.92
C ARG A 24 -2.70 -19.46 -4.64
N ILE A 25 -3.08 -18.41 -3.92
CA ILE A 25 -2.17 -17.33 -3.51
C ILE A 25 -1.00 -17.89 -2.70
N ARG A 26 -1.29 -18.74 -1.72
CA ARG A 26 -0.28 -19.37 -0.86
C ARG A 26 0.57 -20.34 -1.67
N GLU A 27 -0.05 -21.22 -2.45
CA GLU A 27 0.68 -22.22 -3.25
C GLU A 27 1.65 -21.57 -4.25
N GLN A 28 1.20 -20.51 -4.93
CA GLN A 28 2.01 -19.74 -5.88
C GLN A 28 3.16 -19.00 -5.19
N ALA A 29 2.90 -18.36 -4.04
CA ALA A 29 3.93 -17.69 -3.26
C ALA A 29 4.99 -18.68 -2.74
N ASP A 30 4.55 -19.81 -2.16
CA ASP A 30 5.42 -20.86 -1.63
C ASP A 30 6.26 -21.51 -2.75
N ALA A 31 5.72 -21.61 -3.97
CA ALA A 31 6.41 -22.13 -5.15
C ALA A 31 7.41 -21.14 -5.80
N GLY A 32 7.52 -19.91 -5.28
CA GLY A 32 8.40 -18.88 -5.85
C GLY A 32 7.88 -18.22 -7.13
N SER A 33 6.60 -18.43 -7.47
CA SER A 33 5.92 -17.74 -8.59
C SER A 33 4.67 -17.04 -8.07
N PRO A 34 4.81 -15.91 -7.35
CA PRO A 34 3.68 -15.22 -6.71
C PRO A 34 2.56 -14.90 -7.69
N THR A 35 1.32 -14.74 -7.20
CA THR A 35 0.12 -14.60 -8.04
C THR A 35 0.20 -13.57 -9.17
N VAL A 36 0.86 -12.43 -8.95
CA VAL A 36 1.05 -11.40 -9.98
C VAL A 36 1.97 -11.83 -11.14
N ILE A 37 2.76 -12.89 -10.96
CA ILE A 37 3.62 -13.52 -11.96
C ILE A 37 2.99 -14.83 -12.47
N GLY A 38 2.54 -15.68 -11.55
CA GLY A 38 2.03 -17.02 -11.86
C GLY A 38 0.62 -17.05 -12.45
N ASP A 39 -0.20 -16.02 -12.22
CA ASP A 39 -1.54 -15.86 -12.80
C ASP A 39 -1.89 -14.35 -12.95
N PRO A 40 -1.23 -13.64 -13.88
CA PRO A 40 -1.24 -12.17 -13.95
C PRO A 40 -2.62 -11.59 -14.30
N ASP A 41 -3.45 -12.35 -15.03
CA ASP A 41 -4.79 -11.93 -15.45
C ASP A 41 -5.88 -12.30 -14.44
N SER A 42 -5.51 -12.91 -13.31
CA SER A 42 -6.46 -13.26 -12.26
C SER A 42 -7.05 -12.03 -11.55
N PRO A 43 -8.26 -12.16 -10.99
CA PRO A 43 -8.80 -11.16 -10.07
C PRO A 43 -7.88 -10.89 -8.86
N ALA A 44 -7.19 -11.92 -8.36
CA ALA A 44 -6.27 -11.80 -7.23
C ALA A 44 -5.03 -10.96 -7.60
N ALA A 45 -4.41 -11.21 -8.76
CA ALA A 45 -3.29 -10.41 -9.26
C ALA A 45 -3.68 -8.93 -9.43
N ARG A 46 -4.85 -8.66 -10.02
CA ARG A 46 -5.39 -7.30 -10.13
C ARG A 46 -5.56 -6.64 -8.76
N ALA A 47 -6.11 -7.35 -7.78
CA ALA A 47 -6.30 -6.82 -6.42
C ALA A 47 -4.96 -6.45 -5.75
N TYR A 48 -3.92 -7.28 -5.89
CA TYR A 48 -2.57 -6.93 -5.43
C TYR A 48 -2.01 -5.69 -6.11
N MET A 49 -2.16 -5.58 -7.43
CA MET A 49 -1.70 -4.41 -8.19
C MET A 49 -2.44 -3.13 -7.79
N ASP A 50 -3.74 -3.21 -7.52
CA ASP A 50 -4.54 -2.07 -7.04
C ASP A 50 -4.09 -1.60 -5.65
N VAL A 51 -3.81 -2.55 -4.73
CA VAL A 51 -3.24 -2.25 -3.41
C VAL A 51 -1.89 -1.53 -3.56
N ALA A 52 -1.01 -2.06 -4.41
CA ALA A 52 0.31 -1.47 -4.67
C ALA A 52 0.20 -0.03 -5.23
N ARG A 53 -0.69 0.20 -6.20
CA ARG A 53 -0.93 1.55 -6.75
C ARG A 53 -1.44 2.53 -5.69
N LYS A 54 -2.38 2.11 -4.84
CA LYS A 54 -2.89 2.95 -3.75
C LYS A 54 -1.80 3.28 -2.72
N ALA A 55 -0.97 2.29 -2.35
CA ALA A 55 0.16 2.51 -1.46
C ALA A 55 1.15 3.54 -2.04
N ALA A 56 1.54 3.38 -3.30
CA ALA A 56 2.42 4.31 -4.00
C ALA A 56 1.82 5.74 -4.04
N ALA A 57 0.52 5.86 -4.33
CA ALA A 57 -0.16 7.15 -4.32
C ALA A 57 -0.16 7.81 -2.93
N GLN A 58 -0.37 7.05 -1.85
CA GLN A 58 -0.30 7.58 -0.48
C GLN A 58 1.11 8.08 -0.15
N LEU A 59 2.15 7.35 -0.55
CA LEU A 59 3.54 7.78 -0.35
C LEU A 59 3.88 9.06 -1.12
N ALA A 60 3.42 9.16 -2.38
CA ALA A 60 3.62 10.38 -3.18
C ALA A 60 2.89 11.60 -2.58
N LEU A 61 1.69 11.41 -2.03
CA LEU A 61 0.98 12.48 -1.33
C LEU A 61 1.67 12.88 -0.02
N ALA A 62 2.21 11.90 0.70
CA ALA A 62 2.94 12.15 1.95
C ALA A 62 4.26 12.90 1.71
N SER A 63 5.00 12.58 0.64
CA SER A 63 6.24 13.29 0.31
C SER A 63 5.98 14.75 -0.06
N ILE A 64 4.89 15.05 -0.77
CA ILE A 64 4.46 16.42 -1.05
C ILE A 64 4.15 17.19 0.25
N ARG A 65 3.48 16.54 1.21
CA ARG A 65 3.13 17.14 2.51
C ARG A 65 4.34 17.35 3.42
N GLY A 66 5.35 16.49 3.34
CA GLY A 66 6.57 16.54 4.16
C GLY A 66 7.69 17.43 3.61
N ALA A 67 7.67 17.78 2.33
CA ALA A 67 8.72 18.56 1.67
C ALA A 67 8.87 20.03 2.16
N GLY A 68 7.95 20.51 3.00
CA GLY A 68 7.95 21.89 3.52
C GLY A 68 8.68 22.10 4.85
N SER A 69 9.10 21.05 5.57
CA SER A 69 9.71 21.17 6.90
C SER A 69 11.24 21.04 6.87
N PHE A 70 11.91 21.85 6.06
CA PHE A 70 13.34 22.09 6.29
C PHE A 70 13.46 23.23 7.33
N PRO A 71 14.06 23.01 8.50
CA PRO A 71 14.20 24.07 9.51
C PRO A 71 15.10 25.19 8.97
N LYS A 72 14.68 26.44 9.18
CA LYS A 72 15.46 27.62 8.79
C LYS A 72 16.64 27.78 9.74
N ILE A 73 17.85 27.55 9.26
CA ILE A 73 19.08 27.77 10.03
C ILE A 73 19.50 29.24 9.85
N SER A 74 19.49 30.02 10.92
CA SER A 74 20.11 31.35 10.98
C SER A 74 21.42 31.25 11.75
N VAL A 75 22.51 31.77 11.16
CA VAL A 75 23.79 32.00 11.84
C VAL A 75 23.87 33.50 12.07
N GLU A 76 23.96 33.92 13.33
CA GLU A 76 24.28 35.29 13.72
C GLU A 76 25.78 35.33 14.00
N ASP A 77 26.49 36.24 13.35
CA ASP A 77 27.89 36.54 13.64
C ASP A 77 27.91 37.63 14.74
N ASP A 78 28.54 37.30 15.88
CA ASP A 78 28.77 38.22 17.02
C ASP A 78 29.72 39.38 16.68
#